data_AF-A0ABD5VWN9-F1
#
_entry.id   AF-A0ABD5VWN9-F1
#
_cell.length_a   1.000
_cell.length_b   1.000
_cell.length_c   1.000
_cell.angle_alpha   90.00
_cell.angle_beta   90.00
_cell.angle_gamma   90.00
#
_symmetry.space_group_name_H-M   'P 1'
#
loop_
_entity.id
_entity.type
_entity.pdbx_description
1 polymer ?
#
loop_
_entity_poly.entity_id
_entity_poly.type
_entity_poly.pdbx_seq_one_letter_code
_entity_poly.pdbx_strand_id
1 'polypeptide(L)'
;MGEEIVFRLFLIPLVVWLLSVKLLHGRHRTLAFWTAAGLSAVAFTVAHLPSVLFLLGTRSIGAVPPVLLGELFVLNGLLSLVAAVLFRRSGFLAAVGVHFWTDVVWHVVYGVL
;
A
#
# COMPACT_ATOMS: atom_id res chain seq x y z
N MET A 1 -0.31 -10.57 5.10
CA MET A 1 -1.57 -10.56 5.91
C MET A 1 -1.65 -9.39 6.89
N GLY A 2 -0.70 -9.21 7.82
CA GLY A 2 -0.75 -8.12 8.80
C GLY A 2 -0.80 -6.73 8.17
N GLU A 3 -0.09 -6.53 7.06
CA GLU A 3 -0.14 -5.33 6.24
C GLU A 3 -1.56 -4.96 5.79
N GLU A 4 -2.29 -5.87 5.14
CA GLU A 4 -3.64 -5.59 4.70
C GLU A 4 -4.58 -5.27 5.86
N ILE A 5 -4.37 -5.85 7.05
CA ILE A 5 -5.13 -5.48 8.26
C ILE A 5 -4.86 -4.01 8.62
N VAL A 6 -3.60 -3.61 8.75
CA VAL A 6 -3.23 -2.23 9.13
C VAL A 6 -3.72 -1.23 8.08
N PHE A 7 -3.53 -1.51 6.79
CA PHE A 7 -3.80 -0.52 5.75
C PHE A 7 -5.28 -0.51 5.32
N ARG A 8 -5.95 -1.67 5.23
CA ARG A 8 -7.35 -1.75 4.75
C ARG A 8 -8.39 -1.77 5.86
N LEU A 9 -8.11 -2.41 6.99
CA LEU A 9 -9.09 -2.50 8.08
C LEU A 9 -8.93 -1.39 9.12
N PHE A 10 -7.74 -0.77 9.21
CA PHE A 10 -7.49 0.33 10.12
C PHE A 10 -7.29 1.67 9.42
N LEU A 11 -6.21 1.87 8.67
CA LEU A 11 -5.82 3.19 8.13
C LEU A 11 -6.87 3.79 7.19
N ILE A 12 -7.26 3.06 6.13
CA ILE A 12 -8.24 3.57 5.17
C ILE A 12 -9.58 3.91 5.86
N PRO A 13 -10.19 3.00 6.65
CA PRO A 13 -11.42 3.31 7.38
C PRO A 13 -11.27 4.49 8.34
N LEU A 14 -10.17 4.57 9.08
CA LEU A 14 -9.90 5.67 10.02
C LEU A 14 -9.86 7.03 9.30
N VAL A 15 -9.12 7.12 8.20
CA VAL A 15 -9.02 8.36 7.43
C VAL A 15 -10.33 8.70 6.75
N VAL A 16 -11.05 7.72 6.17
CA VAL A 16 -12.37 7.95 5.58
C VAL A 16 -13.37 8.44 6.63
N TRP A 17 -13.37 7.84 7.82
CA TRP A 17 -14.20 8.27 8.94
C TRP A 17 -13.85 9.68 9.38
N LEU A 18 -12.57 9.99 9.57
CA LEU A 18 -12.13 11.32 9.99
C LEU A 18 -12.55 12.37 8.96
N LEU A 19 -12.20 12.16 7.69
CA LEU A 19 -12.48 13.13 6.63
C LEU A 19 -13.97 13.22 6.33
N SER A 20 -14.62 12.11 6.01
CA SER A 20 -16.01 12.14 5.55
C SER A 20 -16.99 12.33 6.70
N VAL A 21 -16.86 11.60 7.81
CA VAL A 21 -17.85 11.63 8.89
C VAL A 21 -17.57 12.77 9.86
N LYS A 22 -16.34 12.91 10.36
CA LYS A 22 -16.02 13.92 11.39
C LYS A 22 -15.85 15.33 10.84
N LEU A 23 -15.16 15.50 9.72
CA LEU A 23 -14.89 16.84 9.17
C LEU A 23 -15.95 17.30 8.16
N LEU A 24 -16.45 16.39 7.32
CA LEU A 24 -17.34 16.73 6.20
C LEU A 24 -18.79 16.29 6.42
N HIS A 25 -19.16 15.85 7.63
CA HIS A 25 -20.54 15.54 8.03
C HIS A 25 -21.26 14.55 7.09
N GLY A 26 -20.55 13.52 6.65
CA GLY A 26 -21.01 12.48 5.72
C GLY A 26 -20.87 12.83 4.23
N ARG A 27 -20.40 14.03 3.88
CA ARG A 27 -20.23 14.45 2.48
C ARG A 27 -18.91 13.96 1.88
N HIS A 28 -18.82 14.00 0.55
CA HIS A 28 -17.61 13.74 -0.25
C HIS A 28 -16.88 12.41 0.05
N ARG A 29 -17.61 11.33 0.35
CA ARG A 29 -17.03 10.01 0.69
C ARG A 29 -16.05 9.47 -0.36
N THR A 30 -16.28 9.76 -1.65
CA THR A 30 -15.35 9.34 -2.72
C THR A 30 -14.02 10.09 -2.66
N LEU A 31 -14.03 11.40 -2.39
CA LEU A 31 -12.80 12.16 -2.20
C LEU A 31 -12.04 11.67 -0.96
N ALA A 32 -12.75 11.51 0.17
CA ALA A 32 -12.17 10.98 1.39
C ALA A 32 -11.52 9.60 1.19
N PHE A 33 -12.16 8.72 0.41
CA PHE A 33 -11.60 7.43 0.04
C PHE A 33 -10.31 7.56 -0.77
N TRP A 34 -10.27 8.40 -1.80
CA TRP A 34 -9.06 8.56 -2.61
C TRP A 34 -7.92 9.22 -1.83
N THR A 35 -8.23 10.16 -0.95
CA THR A 35 -7.23 10.70 -0.01
C THR A 35 -6.69 9.60 0.90
N ALA A 36 -7.56 8.77 1.48
CA ALA A 36 -7.16 7.66 2.33
C ALA A 36 -6.32 6.61 1.57
N ALA A 37 -6.71 6.27 0.34
CA ALA A 37 -5.98 5.34 -0.53
C ALA A 37 -4.60 5.89 -0.91
N GLY A 38 -4.50 7.18 -1.25
CA GLY A 38 -3.24 7.85 -1.55
C GLY A 38 -2.30 7.88 -0.34
N LEU A 39 -2.81 8.26 0.84
CA LEU A 39 -2.03 8.21 2.08
C LEU A 39 -1.59 6.79 2.42
N SER A 40 -2.48 5.81 2.24
CA SER A 40 -2.16 4.39 2.41
C SER A 40 -1.04 3.94 1.46
N ALA A 41 -1.05 4.35 0.20
CA ALA A 41 0.00 3.98 -0.76
C ALA A 41 1.36 4.58 -0.40
N VAL A 42 1.39 5.86 -0.02
CA VAL A 42 2.63 6.53 0.44
C VAL A 42 3.15 5.85 1.71
N ALA A 43 2.30 5.69 2.73
CA ALA A 43 2.70 5.07 3.99
C ALA A 43 3.16 3.61 3.81
N PHE A 44 2.50 2.85 2.93
CA PHE A 44 2.90 1.48 2.62
C PHE A 44 4.28 1.44 1.96
N THR A 45 4.53 2.30 0.98
CA THR A 45 5.84 2.42 0.31
C THR A 45 6.94 2.83 1.29
N VAL A 46 6.69 3.83 2.13
CA VAL A 46 7.65 4.31 3.13
C VAL A 46 7.93 3.24 4.18
N ALA A 47 6.93 2.46 4.59
CA ALA A 47 7.11 1.38 5.56
C ALA A 47 8.07 0.28 5.08
N HIS A 48 8.23 0.12 3.76
CA HIS A 48 9.13 -0.86 3.15
C HIS A 48 10.56 -0.33 2.94
N LEU A 49 10.75 1.00 2.96
CA LEU A 49 12.04 1.62 2.71
C LEU A 49 13.13 1.20 3.73
N PRO A 50 12.87 1.09 5.05
CA PRO A 50 13.86 0.60 6.01
C PRO A 50 14.39 -0.80 5.68
N SER A 51 13.52 -1.70 5.18
CA SER A 51 13.92 -3.05 4.78
C SER A 51 14.87 -3.03 3.59
N VAL A 52 14.59 -2.20 2.58
CA VAL A 52 15.49 -2.01 1.43
C VAL A 52 16.85 -1.44 1.86
N LEU A 53 16.84 -0.41 2.70
CA LEU A 53 18.06 0.21 3.22
C LEU A 53 18.90 -0.80 4.02
N PHE A 54 18.25 -1.59 4.87
CA PHE A 54 18.88 -2.65 5.64
C PHE A 54 19.52 -3.71 4.75
N LEU A 55 18.79 -4.20 3.74
CA LEU A 55 19.30 -5.22 2.80
C LEU A 55 20.49 -4.72 1.97
N LEU A 56 20.51 -3.43 1.62
CA LEU A 56 21.63 -2.81 0.90
C LEU A 56 22.78 -2.37 1.82
N GLY A 57 22.66 -2.55 3.15
CA GLY A 57 23.69 -2.13 4.10
C GLY A 57 23.94 -0.62 4.13
N THR A 58 22.96 0.19 3.71
CA THR A 58 23.07 1.65 3.61
C THR A 58 22.06 2.35 4.49
N ARG A 59 22.36 3.60 4.87
CA ARG A 59 21.42 4.49 5.58
C ARG A 59 20.94 5.64 4.69
N SER A 60 21.45 5.73 3.47
CA SER A 60 21.14 6.81 2.54
C SER A 60 20.22 6.32 1.42
N ILE A 61 19.07 6.98 1.25
CA ILE A 61 18.15 6.74 0.14
C ILE A 61 18.84 7.02 -1.20
N GLY A 62 19.74 8.00 -1.25
CA GLY A 62 20.48 8.35 -2.46
C GLY A 62 21.46 7.27 -2.92
N ALA A 63 21.76 6.28 -2.07
CA ALA A 63 22.57 5.12 -2.43
C ALA A 63 21.73 3.95 -2.99
N VAL A 64 20.39 4.05 -2.96
CA VAL A 64 19.51 3.01 -3.49
C VAL A 64 19.48 3.13 -5.02
N PRO A 65 19.77 2.05 -5.77
CA PRO A 65 19.65 2.03 -7.22
C PRO A 65 18.27 2.52 -7.68
N PRO A 66 18.18 3.41 -8.70
CA PRO A 66 16.91 3.93 -9.18
C PRO A 66 15.91 2.85 -9.59
N VAL A 67 16.39 1.71 -10.10
CA VAL A 67 15.55 0.56 -10.46
C VAL A 67 14.83 -0.02 -9.24
N LEU A 68 15.51 -0.12 -8.09
CA LEU A 68 14.92 -0.61 -6.84
C LEU A 68 13.96 0.42 -6.22
N LEU A 69 14.24 1.72 -6.40
CA LEU A 69 13.27 2.76 -6.03
C LEU A 69 12.00 2.69 -6.89
N GLY A 70 12.15 2.42 -8.18
CA GLY A 70 11.04 2.17 -9.10
C GLY A 70 10.23 0.95 -8.70
N GLU A 71 10.91 -0.16 -8.38
CA GLU A 71 10.27 -1.39 -7.89
C GLU A 71 9.50 -1.14 -6.58
N LEU A 72 10.12 -0.46 -5.62
CA LEU A 72 9.49 -0.09 -4.35
C LEU A 72 8.21 0.73 -4.61
N PHE A 73 8.27 1.72 -5.51
CA PHE A 73 7.12 2.53 -5.87
C PHE A 73 6.00 1.74 -6.56
N VAL A 74 6.34 0.83 -7.48
CA VAL A 74 5.34 0.05 -8.23
C VAL A 74 4.68 -0.98 -7.32
N LEU A 75 5.49 -1.82 -6.66
CA LEU A 75 5.00 -2.96 -5.87
C LEU A 75 4.34 -2.53 -4.57
N ASN A 76 4.71 -1.38 -4.00
CA ASN A 76 4.15 -0.92 -2.73
C ASN A 76 3.20 0.27 -2.92
N GLY A 77 3.51 1.21 -3.81
CA GLY A 77 2.66 2.37 -4.05
C GLY A 77 1.47 2.02 -4.94
N LEU A 78 1.74 1.71 -6.20
CA LEU A 78 0.68 1.47 -7.19
C LEU A 78 -0.16 0.24 -6.85
N LEU A 79 0.47 -0.86 -6.43
CA LEU A 79 -0.25 -2.06 -6.02
C LEU A 79 -1.16 -1.79 -4.80
N SER A 80 -0.73 -0.96 -3.85
CA SER A 80 -1.56 -0.59 -2.69
C SER A 80 -2.81 0.20 -3.11
N LEU A 81 -2.73 1.02 -4.17
CA LEU A 81 -3.92 1.65 -4.75
C LEU A 81 -4.85 0.61 -5.40
N VAL A 82 -4.31 -0.36 -6.13
CA VAL A 82 -5.09 -1.47 -6.72
C VAL A 82 -5.81 -2.25 -5.62
N ALA A 83 -5.08 -2.64 -4.57
CA ALA A 83 -5.64 -3.33 -3.41
C ALA A 83 -6.70 -2.48 -2.69
N ALA A 84 -6.51 -1.16 -2.56
CA ALA A 84 -7.54 -0.26 -2.00
C ALA A 84 -8.81 -0.21 -2.86
N VAL A 85 -8.68 -0.19 -4.19
CA VAL A 85 -9.83 -0.24 -5.10
C VAL A 85 -10.57 -1.57 -5.00
N LEU A 86 -9.84 -2.69 -4.98
CA LEU A 86 -10.42 -4.02 -4.80
C LEU A 86 -11.06 -4.18 -3.43
N PHE A 87 -10.45 -3.64 -2.38
CA PHE A 87 -11.04 -3.57 -1.04
C PHE A 87 -12.41 -2.88 -1.07
N ARG A 88 -12.50 -1.71 -1.71
CA ARG A 88 -13.76 -0.95 -1.81
C ARG A 88 -14.83 -1.67 -2.63
N ARG A 89 -14.44 -2.36 -3.70
CA ARG A 89 -15.38 -2.99 -4.66
C ARG A 89 -15.79 -4.41 -4.28
N SER A 90 -14.87 -5.18 -3.70
CA SER A 90 -14.97 -6.63 -3.57
C SER A 90 -14.62 -7.13 -2.16
N GLY A 91 -14.29 -6.22 -1.23
CA GLY A 91 -14.06 -6.54 0.17
C GLY A 91 -12.61 -6.98 0.48
N PHE A 92 -12.39 -7.31 1.75
CA PHE A 92 -11.06 -7.57 2.30
C PHE A 92 -10.32 -8.73 1.63
N LEU A 93 -11.02 -9.84 1.34
CA LEU A 93 -10.40 -11.02 0.73
C LEU A 93 -9.81 -10.71 -0.66
N ALA A 94 -10.43 -9.79 -1.43
CA ALA A 94 -9.90 -9.39 -2.73
C ALA A 94 -8.58 -8.60 -2.62
N ALA A 95 -8.48 -7.72 -1.62
CA ALA A 95 -7.25 -6.97 -1.34
C ALA A 95 -6.12 -7.90 -0.84
N VAL A 96 -6.47 -8.82 0.06
CA VAL A 96 -5.55 -9.88 0.49
C VAL A 96 -5.11 -10.76 -0.68
N GLY A 97 -6.04 -11.13 -1.54
CA GLY A 97 -5.77 -11.98 -2.70
C GLY A 97 -4.78 -11.34 -3.67
N VAL A 98 -5.00 -10.08 -4.06
CA VAL A 98 -4.08 -9.41 -4.99
C VAL A 98 -2.68 -9.28 -4.40
N HIS A 99 -2.58 -8.90 -3.13
CA HIS A 99 -1.29 -8.77 -2.44
C HIS A 99 -0.57 -10.12 -2.40
N PHE A 100 -1.23 -11.14 -1.85
CA PHE A 100 -0.66 -12.48 -1.72
C PHE A 100 -0.17 -13.03 -3.07
N TRP A 101 -0.98 -12.90 -4.13
CA TRP A 101 -0.59 -13.39 -5.45
C TRP A 101 0.54 -12.58 -6.07
N THR A 102 0.63 -11.27 -5.81
CA THR A 102 1.79 -10.48 -6.23
C THR A 102 3.06 -10.98 -5.56
N ASP A 103 3.04 -11.27 -4.26
CA ASP A 103 4.20 -11.82 -3.56
C ASP A 103 4.63 -13.17 -4.12
N VAL A 104 3.67 -14.06 -4.40
CA VAL A 104 3.95 -15.35 -5.01
C VAL A 104 4.59 -15.18 -6.39
N VAL A 105 4.02 -14.34 -7.25
CA VAL A 105 4.57 -14.13 -8.60
C VAL A 105 5.94 -13.48 -8.53
N TRP A 106 6.13 -12.46 -7.69
CA TRP A 106 7.36 -11.69 -7.65
C TRP A 106 8.50 -12.41 -6.93
N HIS A 107 8.24 -13.00 -5.77
CA HIS A 107 9.29 -13.60 -4.96
C HIS A 107 9.50 -15.08 -5.22
N VAL A 108 8.43 -15.82 -5.58
CA VAL A 108 8.54 -17.27 -5.79
C VAL A 108 8.74 -17.59 -7.26
N VAL A 109 7.87 -17.10 -8.15
CA VAL A 109 7.99 -17.44 -9.57
C VAL A 109 9.18 -16.72 -10.20
N TYR A 110 9.19 -15.38 -10.15
CA TYR A 110 10.29 -14.61 -10.72
C TYR A 110 11.60 -14.80 -9.95
N GLY A 111 11.56 -14.94 -8.62
CA GLY A 111 12.77 -15.19 -7.83
C GLY A 111 13.46 -16.55 -8.07
N VAL A 112 12.77 -17.51 -8.70
CA VAL A 112 13.33 -18.84 -9.06
C VAL A 112 13.80 -18.89 -10.53
N LEU A 113 13.38 -17.93 -11.36
CA LEU A 113 13.81 -17.78 -12.75
C LEU A 113 15.16 -17.04 -12.84
#